data_AF-X1CH88-F1
#
_entry.id   AF-X1CH88-F1
#
_cell.length_a   1.000
_cell.length_b   1.000
_cell.length_c   1.000
_cell.angle_alpha   90.00
_cell.angle_beta   90.00
_cell.angle_gamma   90.00
#
_symmetry.space_group_name_H-M   'P 1'
#
loop_
_entity.id
_entity.type
_entity.pdbx_description
1 polymer ?
#
loop_
_entity_poly.entity_id
_entity_poly.type
_entity_poly.pdbx_seq_one_letter_code
_entity_poly.pdbx_strand_id
1 'polypeptide(L)'
;MEYESRRQRKVLEEGGQLVQETRGWVEEKGITVTQRSKEYADDYRYFPEPDLPPLVFDREWIEQIRAKLPELPEARRERFMAQYGLPLYDARLLTNSKALADYFENSVELTDHSKAKMVSNWLLGDFSRLLNAGGIEIENAAISPELLAEMLSLIDKGTVSGPAAKAVFEEM
;
A
#
# COMPACT_ATOMS: atom_id res chain seq x y z
N MET A 1 15.64 -2.89 -12.55
CA MET A 1 15.24 -2.13 -13.76
C MET A 1 16.31 -1.13 -14.22
N GLU A 2 16.84 -0.27 -13.35
CA GLU A 2 17.80 0.76 -13.74
C GLU A 2 19.06 0.23 -14.45
N TYR A 3 19.66 -0.84 -13.93
CA TYR A 3 20.85 -1.45 -14.52
C TYR A 3 20.62 -1.89 -15.97
N GLU A 4 19.54 -2.63 -16.21
CA GLU A 4 19.23 -3.17 -17.54
C GLU A 4 18.93 -2.04 -18.53
N SER A 5 18.24 -0.98 -18.10
CA SER A 5 18.03 0.20 -18.95
C SER A 5 19.36 0.84 -19.38
N ARG A 6 20.31 1.01 -18.43
CA ARG A 6 21.65 1.53 -18.75
C ARG A 6 22.43 0.59 -19.69
N ARG A 7 22.36 -0.72 -19.45
CA ARG A 7 23.01 -1.73 -20.30
C ARG A 7 22.47 -1.68 -21.73
N GLN A 8 21.15 -1.68 -21.91
CA GLN A 8 20.54 -1.64 -23.23
C GLN A 8 20.88 -0.34 -23.97
N ARG A 9 20.86 0.81 -23.28
CA ARG A 9 21.27 2.09 -23.85
C ARG A 9 22.72 2.04 -24.35
N LYS A 10 23.64 1.58 -23.51
CA LYS A 10 25.06 1.48 -23.87
C LYS A 10 25.28 0.61 -25.13
N VAL A 11 24.62 -0.54 -25.20
CA VAL A 11 24.72 -1.44 -26.36
C VAL A 11 24.26 -0.74 -27.64
N LEU A 12 23.17 0.04 -27.58
CA LEU A 12 22.65 0.77 -28.74
C LEU A 12 23.55 1.97 -29.12
N GLU A 13 24.10 2.69 -28.14
CA GLU A 13 25.02 3.81 -28.36
C GLU A 13 26.35 3.37 -29.00
N GLU A 14 26.82 2.17 -28.67
CA GLU A 14 28.01 1.54 -29.26
C GLU A 14 27.72 0.93 -30.65
N GLY A 15 26.51 1.09 -31.19
CA GLY A 15 26.10 0.55 -32.49
C GLY A 15 25.81 -0.95 -32.49
N GLY A 16 25.73 -1.58 -31.30
CA GLY A 16 25.39 -2.98 -31.13
C GLY A 16 23.88 -3.26 -31.26
N GLN A 17 23.53 -4.52 -31.47
CA GLN A 17 22.14 -4.97 -31.54
C GLN A 17 21.71 -5.64 -30.24
N LEU A 18 20.51 -5.31 -29.77
CA LEU A 18 19.89 -6.01 -28.64
C LEU A 18 19.33 -7.35 -29.09
N VAL A 19 19.80 -8.42 -28.46
CA VAL A 19 19.28 -9.78 -28.67
C VAL A 19 18.12 -10.05 -27.73
N GLN A 20 17.13 -10.81 -28.19
CA GLN A 20 16.03 -11.26 -27.35
C GLN A 20 16.51 -12.38 -26.42
N GLU A 21 16.49 -12.12 -25.12
CA GLU A 21 17.02 -13.05 -24.12
C GLU A 21 16.25 -12.94 -22.80
N THR A 22 16.25 -14.03 -22.05
CA THR A 22 15.84 -14.02 -20.65
C THR A 22 17.07 -13.77 -19.80
N ARG A 23 17.04 -12.70 -18.99
CA ARG A 23 18.12 -12.34 -18.07
C ARG A 23 17.66 -12.54 -16.62
N GLY A 24 18.56 -13.05 -15.78
CA GLY A 24 18.38 -13.13 -14.34
C GLY A 24 19.02 -11.95 -13.63
N TRP A 25 18.51 -11.58 -12.46
CA TRP A 25 19.10 -10.55 -11.59
C TRP A 25 20.01 -11.20 -10.54
N VAL A 26 21.23 -10.69 -10.40
CA VAL A 26 22.17 -11.10 -9.35
C VAL A 26 22.28 -9.98 -8.33
N GLU A 27 21.61 -10.17 -7.19
CA GLU A 27 21.47 -9.16 -6.13
C GLU A 27 22.85 -8.65 -5.65
N GLU A 28 23.76 -9.56 -5.31
CA GLU A 28 25.10 -9.24 -4.78
C GLU A 28 25.92 -8.32 -5.67
N LYS A 29 25.69 -8.37 -6.99
CA LYS A 29 26.46 -7.63 -7.99
C LYS A 29 25.67 -6.45 -8.55
N GLY A 30 24.37 -6.37 -8.28
CA GLY A 30 23.48 -5.37 -8.87
C GLY A 30 23.47 -5.42 -10.41
N ILE A 31 23.63 -6.60 -11.01
CA ILE A 31 23.68 -6.78 -12.46
C ILE A 31 22.67 -7.81 -12.95
N THR A 32 22.25 -7.66 -14.20
CA THR A 32 21.56 -8.74 -14.92
C THR A 32 22.57 -9.62 -15.66
N VAL A 33 22.35 -10.93 -15.66
CA VAL A 33 23.13 -11.91 -16.43
C VAL A 33 22.23 -12.67 -17.39
N THR A 34 22.74 -13.01 -18.58
CA THR A 34 22.00 -13.84 -19.54
C THR A 34 21.78 -15.23 -18.95
N GLN A 35 20.56 -15.75 -19.00
CA GLN A 35 20.25 -17.12 -18.59
C GLN A 35 19.94 -18.01 -19.80
N ARG A 36 19.08 -17.52 -20.71
CA ARG A 36 18.65 -18.25 -21.91
C ARG A 36 18.54 -17.27 -23.08
N SER A 37 19.13 -17.63 -24.21
CA SER A 37 18.85 -16.97 -25.49
C SER A 37 17.49 -17.44 -26.01
N LYS A 38 16.65 -16.50 -26.45
CA LYS A 38 15.42 -16.85 -27.19
C LYS A 38 15.77 -16.84 -28.67
N GLU A 39 16.08 -18.00 -29.22
CA GLU A 39 16.29 -18.14 -30.67
C GLU A 39 14.96 -18.08 -31.42
N TYR A 40 13.87 -18.55 -30.79
CA TYR A 40 12.49 -18.45 -31.26
C TYR A 40 11.54 -18.25 -30.06
N ALA A 41 10.34 -17.72 -30.29
CA ALA A 41 9.29 -17.76 -29.27
C ALA A 41 8.89 -19.23 -29.04
N ASP A 42 8.76 -19.64 -27.76
CA ASP A 42 8.33 -20.99 -27.43
C ASP A 42 6.90 -21.22 -27.92
N ASP A 43 6.69 -22.28 -28.70
CA ASP A 43 5.34 -22.71 -29.09
C ASP A 43 4.71 -23.47 -27.93
N TYR A 44 3.95 -22.74 -27.11
CA TYR A 44 3.19 -23.30 -25.99
C TYR A 44 2.02 -24.18 -26.44
N ARG A 45 1.71 -24.23 -27.75
CA ARG A 45 0.65 -25.05 -28.34
C ARG A 45 -0.66 -24.87 -27.58
N TYR A 46 -1.07 -23.62 -27.34
CA TYR A 46 -2.31 -23.32 -26.63
C TYR A 46 -3.51 -23.97 -27.33
N PHE A 47 -4.27 -24.78 -26.59
CA PHE A 47 -5.56 -25.32 -27.00
C PHE A 47 -6.51 -25.27 -25.80
N PRO A 48 -7.84 -25.25 -26.03
CA PRO A 48 -8.80 -25.32 -24.94
C PRO A 48 -8.60 -26.61 -24.14
N GLU A 49 -8.49 -26.49 -22.83
CA GLU A 49 -8.37 -27.63 -21.91
C GLU A 49 -9.61 -28.53 -22.07
N PRO A 50 -9.48 -29.76 -22.61
CA PRO A 50 -10.62 -30.62 -22.91
C PRO A 50 -11.32 -31.14 -21.66
N ASP A 51 -10.62 -31.24 -20.53
CA ASP A 51 -11.17 -31.77 -19.29
C ASP A 51 -11.96 -30.73 -18.49
N LEU A 52 -11.82 -29.43 -18.83
CA LEU A 52 -12.51 -28.34 -18.16
C LEU A 52 -13.59 -27.75 -19.08
N PRO A 53 -14.89 -27.86 -18.72
CA PRO A 53 -15.91 -27.15 -19.46
C PRO A 53 -15.70 -25.64 -19.36
N PRO A 54 -16.15 -24.86 -20.35
CA PRO A 54 -16.08 -23.40 -20.29
C PRO A 54 -16.74 -22.86 -19.01
N LEU A 55 -16.04 -21.97 -18.31
CA LEU A 55 -16.59 -21.29 -17.15
C LEU A 55 -17.63 -20.26 -17.61
N VAL A 56 -18.89 -20.48 -17.23
CA VAL A 56 -19.99 -19.56 -17.49
C VAL A 56 -20.33 -18.84 -16.19
N PHE A 57 -20.28 -17.52 -16.21
CA PHE A 57 -20.59 -16.68 -15.06
C PHE A 57 -21.91 -15.97 -15.31
N ASP A 58 -22.92 -16.26 -14.49
CA ASP A 58 -24.19 -15.55 -14.56
C ASP A 58 -24.05 -14.12 -13.99
N ARG A 59 -24.96 -13.24 -14.42
CA ARG A 59 -24.95 -11.84 -14.02
C ARG A 59 -25.24 -11.67 -12.53
N GLU A 60 -26.06 -12.54 -11.95
CA GLU A 60 -26.43 -12.46 -10.54
C GLU A 60 -25.20 -12.66 -9.65
N TRP A 61 -24.36 -13.65 -9.98
CA TRP A 61 -23.11 -13.93 -9.28
C TRP A 61 -22.12 -12.78 -9.40
N ILE A 62 -22.01 -12.15 -10.58
CA ILE A 62 -21.19 -10.95 -10.77
C ILE A 62 -21.66 -9.81 -9.86
N GLU A 63 -22.97 -9.57 -9.80
CA GLU A 63 -23.52 -8.51 -8.94
C GLU A 63 -23.36 -8.82 -7.45
N GLN A 64 -23.48 -10.09 -7.04
CA GLN A 64 -23.20 -10.52 -5.67
C GLN A 64 -21.75 -10.26 -5.26
N ILE A 65 -20.78 -10.51 -6.15
CA ILE A 65 -19.37 -10.20 -5.89
C ILE A 65 -19.16 -8.69 -5.87
N ARG A 66 -19.74 -7.95 -6.83
CA ARG A 66 -19.66 -6.49 -6.89
C ARG A 66 -20.16 -5.84 -5.61
N ALA A 67 -21.27 -6.33 -5.05
CA ALA A 67 -21.84 -5.82 -3.80
C ALA A 67 -20.96 -6.08 -2.56
N LYS A 68 -20.04 -7.05 -2.62
CA LYS A 68 -19.10 -7.37 -1.54
C LYS A 68 -17.76 -6.65 -1.68
N LEU A 69 -17.50 -6.02 -2.82
CA LEU A 69 -16.25 -5.30 -3.01
C LEU A 69 -16.18 -4.12 -2.04
N PRO A 70 -15.12 -4.01 -1.23
CA PRO A 70 -14.91 -2.83 -0.41
C PRO A 70 -14.62 -1.62 -1.31
N GLU A 71 -14.66 -0.43 -0.71
CA GLU A 71 -14.21 0.78 -1.37
C GLU A 71 -12.76 0.61 -1.85
N LEU A 72 -12.53 0.91 -3.13
CA LEU A 72 -11.19 0.82 -3.72
C LEU A 72 -10.28 1.93 -3.16
N PRO A 73 -8.96 1.69 -3.04
CA PRO A 73 -8.02 2.66 -2.47
C PRO A 73 -8.07 4.05 -3.12
N GLU A 74 -8.23 4.09 -4.45
CA GLU A 74 -8.32 5.34 -5.21
C GLU A 74 -9.59 6.14 -4.88
N ALA A 75 -10.75 5.47 -4.86
CA ALA A 75 -12.01 6.10 -4.47
C ALA A 75 -11.96 6.58 -3.01
N ARG A 76 -11.40 5.76 -2.11
CA ARG A 76 -11.21 6.12 -0.70
C ARG A 76 -10.28 7.31 -0.51
N ARG A 77 -9.20 7.38 -1.29
CA ARG A 77 -8.25 8.51 -1.28
C ARG A 77 -8.93 9.81 -1.71
N GLU A 78 -9.71 9.78 -2.79
CA GLU A 78 -10.48 10.93 -3.25
C GLU A 78 -11.50 11.37 -2.21
N ARG A 79 -12.20 10.42 -1.58
CA ARG A 79 -13.12 10.70 -0.49
C ARG A 79 -12.42 11.30 0.71
N PHE A 80 -11.24 10.81 1.11
CA PHE A 80 -10.48 11.38 2.23
C PHE A 80 -10.07 12.82 1.96
N MET A 81 -9.70 13.14 0.72
CA MET A 81 -9.40 14.52 0.33
C MET A 81 -10.65 15.40 0.37
N ALA A 82 -11.78 14.93 -0.16
CA ALA A 82 -13.02 15.71 -0.24
C ALA A 82 -13.72 15.89 1.12
N GLN A 83 -13.81 14.82 1.91
CA GLN A 83 -14.57 14.76 3.17
C GLN A 83 -13.76 15.28 4.36
N TYR A 84 -12.47 14.96 4.42
CA TYR A 84 -11.61 15.29 5.57
C TYR A 84 -10.62 16.41 5.28
N GLY A 85 -10.60 16.95 4.05
CA GLY A 85 -9.69 18.03 3.66
C GLY A 85 -8.21 17.64 3.70
N LEU A 86 -7.90 16.34 3.60
CA LEU A 86 -6.53 15.88 3.66
C LEU A 86 -5.76 16.23 2.36
N PRO A 87 -4.48 16.60 2.46
CA PRO A 87 -3.61 16.67 1.29
C PRO A 87 -3.51 15.32 0.58
N LEU A 88 -3.29 15.34 -0.74
CA LEU A 88 -3.13 14.13 -1.55
C LEU A 88 -2.05 13.17 -0.99
N TYR A 89 -0.97 13.73 -0.45
CA TYR A 89 0.13 12.96 0.13
C TYR A 89 -0.35 12.10 1.32
N ASP A 90 -0.99 12.74 2.31
CA ASP A 90 -1.55 12.05 3.48
C ASP A 90 -2.61 11.03 3.10
N ALA A 91 -3.57 11.44 2.24
CA ALA A 91 -4.64 10.56 1.78
C ALA A 91 -4.07 9.32 1.08
N ARG A 92 -3.03 9.49 0.25
CA ARG A 92 -2.35 8.37 -0.41
C ARG A 92 -1.69 7.43 0.59
N LEU A 93 -1.01 7.97 1.61
CA LEU A 93 -0.36 7.14 2.62
C LEU A 93 -1.38 6.36 3.46
N LEU A 94 -2.44 7.02 3.93
CA LEU A 94 -3.48 6.38 4.74
C LEU A 94 -4.23 5.29 3.98
N THR A 95 -4.35 5.42 2.66
CA THR A 95 -5.03 4.45 1.79
C THR A 95 -4.11 3.38 1.18
N ASN A 96 -2.84 3.31 1.60
CA ASN A 96 -1.92 2.28 1.12
C ASN A 96 -2.32 0.86 1.56
N SER A 97 -3.00 0.73 2.70
CA SER A 97 -3.59 -0.53 3.15
C SER A 97 -5.02 -0.30 3.66
N LYS A 98 -5.87 -1.32 3.51
CA LYS A 98 -7.25 -1.27 4.03
C LYS A 98 -7.25 -1.06 5.54
N ALA A 99 -6.38 -1.76 6.28
CA ALA A 99 -6.32 -1.69 7.73
C ALA A 99 -5.94 -0.30 8.25
N LEU A 100 -4.96 0.38 7.63
CA LEU A 100 -4.59 1.74 8.03
C LEU A 100 -5.72 2.72 7.75
N ALA A 101 -6.39 2.59 6.61
CA ALA A 101 -7.51 3.44 6.26
C ALA A 101 -8.71 3.21 7.19
N ASP A 102 -9.01 1.96 7.56
CA ASP A 102 -10.06 1.62 8.52
C ASP A 102 -9.73 2.18 9.90
N TYR A 103 -8.48 2.02 10.35
CA TYR A 103 -8.01 2.56 11.63
C TYR A 103 -8.19 4.08 11.68
N PHE A 104 -7.78 4.78 10.62
CA PHE A 104 -7.93 6.23 10.50
C PHE A 104 -9.40 6.65 10.58
N GLU A 105 -10.29 6.04 9.80
CA GLU A 105 -11.71 6.41 9.82
C GLU A 105 -12.34 6.16 11.17
N ASN A 106 -12.07 5.00 11.78
CA ASN A 106 -12.57 4.69 13.13
C ASN A 106 -12.08 5.73 14.15
N SER A 107 -10.81 6.15 14.08
CA SER A 107 -10.29 7.21 14.97
C SER A 107 -10.91 8.59 14.69
N VAL A 108 -11.23 8.91 13.44
CA VAL A 108 -11.89 10.18 13.08
C VAL A 108 -13.35 10.19 13.53
N GLU A 109 -14.08 9.09 13.36
CA GLU A 109 -15.46 8.92 13.84
C GLU A 109 -15.57 9.08 15.36
N LEU A 110 -14.57 8.58 16.10
CA LEU A 110 -14.54 8.65 17.58
C LEU A 110 -14.03 9.99 18.13
N THR A 111 -13.44 10.84 17.29
CA THR A 111 -12.99 12.18 17.67
C THR A 111 -13.97 13.23 17.14
N ASP A 112 -13.67 13.81 16.00
CA ASP A 112 -14.49 14.77 15.25
C ASP A 112 -13.93 14.82 13.82
N HIS A 113 -14.80 14.94 12.81
CA HIS A 113 -14.37 15.09 11.42
C HIS A 113 -13.42 16.27 11.21
N SER A 114 -13.59 17.36 11.96
CA SER A 114 -12.70 18.53 11.93
C SER A 114 -11.28 18.23 12.41
N LYS A 115 -11.11 17.15 13.19
CA LYS A 115 -9.81 16.69 13.74
C LYS A 115 -9.10 15.68 12.84
N ALA A 116 -9.66 15.35 11.67
CA ALA A 116 -9.08 14.37 10.77
C ALA A 116 -7.62 14.66 10.38
N LYS A 117 -7.24 15.94 10.20
CA LYS A 117 -5.84 16.30 9.94
C LYS A 117 -4.92 15.99 11.12
N MET A 118 -5.38 16.20 12.35
CA MET A 118 -4.63 15.84 13.55
C MET A 118 -4.44 14.33 13.65
N VAL A 119 -5.51 13.55 13.44
CA VAL A 119 -5.46 12.09 13.43
C VAL A 119 -4.48 11.58 12.37
N SER A 120 -4.56 12.12 11.13
CA SER A 120 -3.62 11.81 10.04
C SER A 120 -2.16 12.03 10.45
N ASN A 121 -1.85 13.19 11.04
CA ASN A 121 -0.49 13.53 11.44
C ASN A 121 0.05 12.58 12.52
N TRP A 122 -0.77 12.18 13.50
CA TRP A 122 -0.37 11.23 14.54
C TRP A 122 -0.17 9.82 14.01
N LEU A 123 -1.08 9.35 13.15
CA LEU A 123 -0.98 8.04 12.54
C LEU A 123 0.25 7.92 11.63
N LEU A 124 0.44 8.87 10.71
CA LEU A 124 1.54 8.86 9.75
C LEU A 124 2.89 9.23 10.36
N GLY A 125 2.86 9.91 11.51
CA GLY A 125 4.05 10.33 12.25
C GLY A 125 4.45 9.30 13.32
N ASP A 126 4.16 9.64 14.57
CA ASP A 126 4.65 8.91 15.74
C ASP A 126 4.15 7.47 15.80
N PHE A 127 2.89 7.21 15.43
CA PHE A 127 2.34 5.86 15.50
C PHE A 127 2.99 4.92 14.47
N SER A 128 3.08 5.34 13.21
CA SER A 128 3.80 4.59 12.18
C SER A 128 5.27 4.37 12.54
N ARG A 129 5.93 5.36 13.16
CA ARG A 129 7.31 5.21 13.64
C ARG A 129 7.44 4.08 14.66
N LEU A 130 6.53 4.02 15.63
CA LEU A 130 6.56 3.00 16.69
C LEU A 130 6.24 1.61 16.17
N LEU A 131 5.20 1.48 15.34
CA LEU A 131 4.86 0.23 14.67
C LEU A 131 6.04 -0.31 13.84
N ASN A 132 6.68 0.56 13.06
CA ASN A 132 7.85 0.19 12.27
C ASN A 132 9.06 -0.22 13.13
N ALA A 133 9.29 0.45 14.26
CA ALA A 133 10.37 0.11 15.19
C ALA A 133 10.16 -1.27 15.85
N GLY A 134 8.90 -1.62 16.12
CA GLY A 134 8.51 -2.93 16.65
C GLY A 134 8.31 -4.02 15.59
N GLY A 135 8.28 -3.66 14.30
CA GLY A 135 7.88 -4.58 13.23
C GLY A 135 6.43 -5.06 13.36
N ILE A 136 5.55 -4.22 13.92
CA ILE A 136 4.16 -4.53 14.21
C ILE A 136 3.28 -3.95 13.11
N GLU A 137 2.42 -4.79 12.54
CA GLU A 137 1.37 -4.34 11.61
C GLU A 137 0.26 -3.62 12.37
N ILE A 138 -0.38 -2.62 11.74
CA ILE A 138 -1.40 -1.80 12.42
C ILE A 138 -2.61 -2.59 12.92
N GLU A 139 -2.90 -3.73 12.30
CA GLU A 139 -3.96 -4.67 12.73
C GLU A 139 -3.67 -5.31 14.09
N ASN A 140 -2.39 -5.37 14.46
CA ASN A 140 -1.89 -5.95 15.71
C ASN A 140 -1.38 -4.86 16.67
N ALA A 141 -1.67 -3.58 16.39
CA ALA A 141 -1.30 -2.50 17.29
C ALA A 141 -1.98 -2.72 18.66
N ALA A 142 -1.21 -2.59 19.74
CA ALA A 142 -1.73 -2.67 21.11
C ALA A 142 -2.73 -1.54 21.41
N ILE A 143 -2.60 -0.44 20.67
CA ILE A 143 -3.44 0.75 20.80
C ILE A 143 -4.52 0.66 19.75
N SER A 144 -5.77 0.70 20.22
CA SER A 144 -6.95 0.69 19.38
C SER A 144 -7.32 2.10 18.92
N PRO A 145 -8.16 2.24 17.87
CA PRO A 145 -8.67 3.54 17.43
C PRO A 145 -9.31 4.37 18.55
N GLU A 146 -9.96 3.73 19.52
CA GLU A 146 -10.58 4.34 20.70
C GLU A 146 -9.56 4.97 21.64
N LEU A 147 -8.49 4.24 21.97
CA LEU A 147 -7.43 4.74 22.83
C LEU A 147 -6.68 5.90 22.18
N LEU A 148 -6.45 5.82 20.86
CA LEU A 148 -5.91 6.94 20.10
C LEU A 148 -6.84 8.16 20.20
N ALA A 149 -8.13 7.98 19.96
CA ALA A 149 -9.12 9.06 20.02
C ALA A 149 -9.19 9.74 21.39
N GLU A 150 -9.18 8.95 22.47
CA GLU A 150 -9.18 9.44 23.85
C GLU A 150 -7.95 10.27 24.15
N MET A 151 -6.77 9.74 23.82
CA MET A 151 -5.51 10.44 24.04
C MET A 151 -5.42 11.74 23.23
N LEU A 152 -5.89 11.75 21.97
CA LEU A 152 -5.99 12.97 21.17
C LEU A 152 -6.95 14.00 21.78
N SER A 153 -8.03 13.57 22.42
CA SER A 153 -8.95 14.44 23.17
C SER A 153 -8.26 15.07 24.39
N LEU A 154 -7.42 14.33 25.10
CA LEU A 154 -6.65 14.85 26.24
C LEU A 154 -5.59 15.86 25.81
N ILE A 155 -4.96 15.65 24.64
CA ILE A 155 -4.01 16.60 24.05
C ILE A 155 -4.72 17.90 23.66
N ASP A 156 -5.88 17.79 22.99
CA ASP A 156 -6.66 18.95 22.55
C ASP A 156 -7.16 19.80 23.72
N LYS A 157 -7.51 19.16 24.85
CA LYS A 157 -7.87 19.84 26.11
C LYS A 157 -6.66 20.43 26.86
N GLY A 158 -5.44 20.24 26.36
CA GLY A 158 -4.21 20.67 27.03
C GLY A 158 -3.90 19.91 28.33
N THR A 159 -4.60 18.81 28.60
CA THR A 159 -4.39 17.99 29.81
C THR A 159 -3.09 17.19 29.69
N VAL A 160 -2.75 16.74 28.48
CA VAL A 160 -1.53 16.01 28.16
C VAL A 160 -0.76 16.78 27.09
N SER A 161 0.55 16.98 27.29
CA SER A 161 1.39 17.60 26.27
C SER A 161 1.75 16.59 25.18
N GLY A 162 2.01 17.06 23.95
CA GLY A 162 2.43 16.18 22.84
C GLY A 162 3.60 15.25 23.20
N PRO A 163 4.68 15.72 23.85
CA PRO A 163 5.77 14.86 24.31
C PRO A 163 5.34 13.81 25.36
N ALA A 164 4.45 14.17 26.29
CA ALA A 164 3.96 13.23 27.28
C ALA A 164 3.11 12.13 26.63
N ALA A 165 2.27 12.47 25.66
CA ALA A 165 1.51 11.49 24.88
C ALA A 165 2.43 10.51 24.13
N LYS A 166 3.53 10.99 23.55
CA LYS A 166 4.53 10.12 22.91
C LYS A 166 5.19 9.15 23.89
N ALA A 167 5.49 9.59 25.10
CA ALA A 167 6.04 8.72 26.13
C ALA A 167 5.05 7.63 26.54
N VAL A 168 3.76 7.97 26.66
CA VAL A 168 2.69 6.99 26.94
C VAL A 168 2.60 5.95 25.81
N PHE A 169 2.69 6.37 24.55
CA PHE A 169 2.73 5.47 23.40
C PHE A 169 3.94 4.52 23.37
N GLU A 170 5.06 4.92 23.95
CA GLU A 170 6.28 4.10 23.99
C GLU A 170 6.25 3.06 25.12
N GLU A 171 5.43 3.27 26.16
CA GLU A 171 5.25 2.34 27.28
C GLU A 171 4.10 1.33 27.09
N MET A 172 3.23 1.55 26.09
CA MET A 172 2.08 0.70 25.76
C MET A 172 2.39 -0.30 24.64
#